data_AF-A0A7S1S9L9-F1
#
_entry.id   AF-A0A7S1S9L9-F1
#
_cell.length_a   1.000
_cell.length_b   1.000
_cell.length_c   1.000
_cell.angle_alpha   90.00
_cell.angle_beta   90.00
_cell.angle_gamma   90.00
#
_symmetry.space_group_name_H-M   'P 1'
#
loop_
_entity.id
_entity.type
_entity.pdbx_description
1 polymer ?
#
loop_
_entity_poly.entity_id
_entity_poly.type
_entity_poly.pdbx_seq_one_letter_code
_entity_poly.pdbx_strand_id
1 'polypeptide(L)'
;GGWAPSRPSGSSSPRPASTSGELRVTIVSASGLRKAAQTGSGVGLLAETCDPLCVCEVTGKPAARFETSVIFDTLEPVWEHACTFPDFPSGGSLTFTVWSKAVGQKDSYLGQATLEASLFEKGYDGGVLLSGPKKGPTS
;
A
#
# COMPACT_ATOMS: atom_id res chain seq x y z
N GLY A 1 -44.14 43.21 -27.99
CA GLY A 1 -43.46 41.92 -28.02
C GLY A 1 -41.98 42.15 -27.78
N GLY A 2 -41.41 41.54 -26.75
CA GLY A 2 -39.97 41.66 -26.45
C GLY A 2 -39.50 40.33 -25.89
N TRP A 3 -38.86 39.53 -26.75
CA TRP A 3 -38.24 38.26 -26.37
C TRP A 3 -36.77 38.55 -26.05
N ALA A 4 -36.33 38.24 -24.83
CA ALA A 4 -34.93 38.22 -24.46
C ALA A 4 -34.37 36.81 -24.70
N PRO A 5 -33.17 36.64 -25.31
CA PRO A 5 -32.57 35.33 -25.43
C PRO A 5 -31.92 34.92 -24.10
N SER A 6 -32.35 33.78 -23.57
CA SER A 6 -31.72 33.09 -22.45
C SER A 6 -30.29 32.69 -22.81
N ARG A 7 -29.30 33.14 -22.03
CA ARG A 7 -27.92 32.64 -22.12
C ARG A 7 -27.90 31.19 -21.61
N PRO A 8 -27.39 30.20 -22.38
CA PRO A 8 -27.08 28.91 -21.79
C PRO A 8 -25.84 29.08 -20.90
N SER A 9 -26.03 29.01 -19.58
CA SER A 9 -24.93 28.83 -18.63
C SER A 9 -24.49 27.36 -18.67
N GLY A 10 -23.82 26.99 -19.76
CA GLY A 10 -23.15 25.70 -19.91
C GLY A 10 -21.67 25.86 -19.60
N SER A 11 -21.31 26.05 -18.33
CA SER A 11 -19.92 25.93 -17.89
C SER A 11 -19.56 24.44 -17.79
N SER A 12 -19.47 23.77 -18.93
CA SER A 12 -18.76 22.49 -19.02
C SER A 12 -17.27 22.81 -18.98
N SER A 13 -16.74 23.08 -17.79
CA SER A 13 -15.31 22.99 -17.58
C SER A 13 -14.90 21.58 -17.99
N PRO A 14 -13.94 21.39 -18.92
CA PRO A 14 -13.36 20.07 -19.13
C PRO A 14 -12.70 19.72 -17.81
N ARG A 15 -13.35 18.84 -17.04
CA ARG A 15 -12.72 18.16 -15.91
C ARG A 15 -11.46 17.55 -16.52
N PRO A 16 -10.25 17.87 -16.03
CA PRO A 16 -9.03 17.33 -16.63
C PRO A 16 -9.25 15.82 -16.70
N ALA A 17 -9.25 15.27 -17.91
CA ALA A 17 -9.38 13.84 -18.10
C ALA A 17 -8.29 13.23 -17.22
N SER A 18 -8.70 12.57 -16.14
CA SER A 18 -7.78 11.85 -15.29
C SER A 18 -7.21 10.78 -16.20
N THR A 19 -6.03 11.02 -16.75
CA THR A 19 -5.28 10.00 -17.47
C THR A 19 -5.06 8.90 -16.44
N SER A 20 -5.86 7.85 -16.53
CA SER A 20 -5.68 6.63 -15.74
C SER A 20 -5.12 5.59 -16.70
N GLY A 21 -4.15 4.82 -16.25
CA GLY A 21 -3.52 3.76 -17.02
C GLY A 21 -3.48 2.46 -16.25
N GLU A 22 -3.02 1.42 -16.94
CA GLU A 22 -2.75 0.14 -16.31
C GLU A 22 -1.37 0.16 -15.65
N LEU A 23 -1.31 -0.14 -14.35
CA LEU A 23 -0.04 -0.30 -13.63
C LEU A 23 0.12 -1.76 -13.16
N ARG A 24 1.18 -2.42 -13.62
CA ARG A 24 1.57 -3.75 -13.13
C ARG A 24 2.56 -3.60 -11.98
N VAL A 25 2.28 -4.27 -10.87
CA VAL A 25 3.10 -4.28 -9.66
C VAL A 25 3.42 -5.72 -9.32
N THR A 26 4.69 -6.02 -9.07
CA THR A 26 5.12 -7.34 -8.58
C THR A 26 5.82 -7.16 -7.25
N ILE A 27 5.27 -7.76 -6.20
CA ILE A 27 5.86 -7.75 -4.86
C ILE A 27 6.66 -9.04 -4.72
N VAL A 28 7.98 -8.91 -4.85
CA VAL A 28 8.89 -10.07 -4.90
C VAL A 28 9.13 -10.62 -3.49
N SER A 29 9.72 -9.81 -2.62
CA SER A 29 10.12 -10.23 -1.26
C SER A 29 10.29 -9.04 -0.33
N ALA A 30 10.40 -9.33 0.97
CA ALA A 30 10.89 -8.39 1.96
C ALA A 30 12.00 -9.05 2.79
N SER A 31 12.86 -8.23 3.39
CA SER A 31 13.97 -8.70 4.21
C SER A 31 14.22 -7.74 5.36
N GLY A 32 14.86 -8.23 6.43
CA GLY A 32 15.15 -7.40 7.60
C GLY A 32 13.89 -6.98 8.37
N LEU A 33 12.81 -7.77 8.29
CA LEU A 33 11.60 -7.52 9.06
C LEU A 33 11.90 -7.65 10.55
N ARG A 34 11.41 -6.69 11.34
CA ARG A 34 11.53 -6.73 12.80
C ARG A 34 10.49 -7.69 13.36
N LYS A 35 10.90 -8.60 14.27
CA LYS A 35 9.95 -9.38 15.06
C LYS A 35 9.01 -8.45 15.83
N ALA A 36 7.71 -8.72 15.77
CA ALA A 36 6.71 -8.03 16.59
C ALA A 36 6.98 -8.35 18.07
N ALA A 37 7.74 -7.51 18.76
CA ALA A 37 8.07 -7.73 20.16
C ALA A 37 6.80 -7.58 21.02
N GLN A 38 6.38 -8.68 21.66
CA GLN A 38 5.33 -8.64 22.67
C GLN A 38 5.95 -8.17 23.99
N THR A 39 5.73 -6.91 24.34
CA THR A 39 5.97 -6.41 25.71
C THR A 39 4.89 -6.98 26.63
N GLY A 40 5.10 -8.22 27.10
CA GLY A 40 4.20 -8.90 28.03
C GLY A 40 4.88 -10.11 28.64
N SER A 41 5.12 -10.05 29.96
CA SER A 41 5.83 -11.06 30.76
C SER A 41 5.36 -12.49 30.51
N GLY A 42 6.35 -13.38 30.34
CA GLY A 42 6.33 -14.73 30.89
C GLY A 42 5.40 -15.72 30.20
N VAL A 43 5.94 -16.48 29.24
CA VAL A 43 6.15 -17.93 29.30
C VAL A 43 6.92 -18.30 28.03
N GLY A 44 8.03 -19.02 28.19
CA GLY A 44 8.65 -19.68 27.04
C GLY A 44 7.67 -20.68 26.43
N LEU A 45 7.86 -20.96 25.12
CA LEU A 45 7.22 -22.02 24.31
C LEU A 45 6.20 -21.60 23.23
N LEU A 46 6.26 -20.40 22.67
CA LEU A 46 5.67 -20.18 21.34
C LEU A 46 6.70 -19.48 20.47
N ALA A 47 7.01 -20.09 19.32
CA ALA A 47 7.82 -19.45 18.29
C ALA A 47 7.24 -18.06 18.03
N GLU A 48 8.10 -17.05 17.96
CA GLU A 48 7.74 -15.71 17.52
C GLU A 48 7.42 -15.79 16.02
N THR A 49 6.27 -16.38 15.68
CA THR A 49 5.85 -16.59 14.29
C THR A 49 5.55 -15.23 13.70
N CYS A 50 6.42 -14.80 12.79
CA CYS A 50 6.14 -13.67 11.93
C CYS A 50 5.54 -14.26 10.66
N ASP A 51 4.24 -14.05 10.44
CA ASP A 51 3.59 -14.45 9.20
C ASP A 51 3.38 -13.19 8.34
N PRO A 52 4.42 -12.72 7.62
CA PRO A 52 4.37 -11.45 6.93
C PRO A 52 3.43 -11.46 5.72
N LEU A 53 2.69 -10.37 5.63
CA LEU A 53 1.71 -10.04 4.60
C LEU A 53 2.00 -8.63 4.11
N CYS A 54 2.11 -8.43 2.79
CA CYS A 54 2.22 -7.10 2.21
C CYS A 54 0.88 -6.68 1.61
N VAL A 55 0.42 -5.48 1.96
CA VAL A 55 -0.76 -4.84 1.38
C VAL A 55 -0.30 -3.66 0.53
N CYS A 56 -0.61 -3.66 -0.75
CA CYS A 56 -0.32 -2.56 -1.66
C CYS A 56 -1.62 -1.82 -2.00
N GLU A 57 -1.65 -0.52 -1.79
CA GLU A 57 -2.81 0.33 -2.12
C GLU A 57 -2.39 1.56 -2.91
N VAL A 58 -3.29 2.05 -3.76
CA VAL A 58 -3.10 3.36 -4.42
C VAL A 58 -3.38 4.45 -3.39
N THR A 59 -2.41 5.33 -3.17
CA THR A 59 -2.53 6.41 -2.17
C THR A 59 -3.78 7.24 -2.41
N GLY A 60 -4.63 7.35 -1.39
CA GLY A 60 -5.91 8.09 -1.46
C GLY A 60 -7.08 7.32 -2.11
N LYS A 61 -6.88 6.07 -2.54
CA LYS A 61 -7.92 5.20 -3.09
C LYS A 61 -7.94 3.84 -2.38
N PRO A 62 -8.56 3.74 -1.19
CA PRO A 62 -8.60 2.49 -0.42
C PRO A 62 -9.34 1.34 -1.13
N ALA A 63 -10.18 1.64 -2.12
CA ALA A 63 -10.84 0.65 -2.96
C ALA A 63 -9.88 -0.01 -3.97
N ALA A 64 -8.79 0.66 -4.33
CA ALA A 64 -7.75 0.15 -5.22
C ALA A 64 -6.57 -0.36 -4.37
N ARG A 65 -6.75 -1.57 -3.80
CA ARG A 65 -5.73 -2.24 -2.99
C ARG A 65 -5.69 -3.74 -3.29
N PHE A 66 -4.53 -4.35 -3.05
CA PHE A 66 -4.30 -5.78 -3.10
C PHE A 66 -3.48 -6.22 -1.88
N GLU A 67 -3.59 -7.49 -1.54
CA GLU A 67 -2.80 -8.12 -0.49
C GLU A 67 -2.11 -9.36 -1.03
N THR A 68 -0.88 -9.60 -0.62
CA THR A 68 -0.12 -10.79 -1.00
C THR A 68 -0.63 -12.03 -0.25
N SER A 69 -0.11 -13.20 -0.57
CA SER A 69 -0.25 -14.35 0.33
C SER A 69 0.49 -14.10 1.65
N VAL A 70 0.03 -14.74 2.71
CA VAL A 70 0.75 -14.79 3.98
C VAL A 70 1.80 -15.91 3.88
N ILE A 71 3.06 -15.60 4.16
CA ILE A 71 4.10 -16.63 4.29
C ILE A 71 4.30 -16.89 5.77
N PHE A 72 4.25 -18.15 6.19
CA PHE A 72 4.31 -18.51 7.61
C PHE A 72 5.75 -18.59 8.13
N ASP A 73 5.95 -18.17 9.39
CA ASP A 73 7.18 -18.32 10.16
C ASP A 73 8.46 -17.84 9.43
N THR A 74 8.43 -16.63 8.86
CA THR A 74 9.60 -16.07 8.16
C THR A 74 9.75 -14.56 8.37
N LEU A 75 11.00 -14.10 8.45
CA LEU A 75 11.38 -12.68 8.43
C LEU A 75 11.86 -12.21 7.05
N GLU A 76 11.98 -13.15 6.11
CA GLU A 76 12.43 -12.93 4.75
C GLU A 76 11.42 -13.57 3.77
N PRO A 77 10.16 -13.08 3.75
CA PRO A 77 9.15 -13.66 2.89
C PRO A 77 9.46 -13.43 1.41
N VAL A 78 9.20 -14.46 0.62
CA VAL A 78 9.17 -14.40 -0.84
C VAL A 78 7.73 -14.63 -1.26
N TRP A 79 7.10 -13.61 -1.84
CA TRP A 79 5.70 -13.66 -2.27
C TRP A 79 5.56 -13.88 -3.76
N GLU A 80 6.44 -13.27 -4.57
CA GLU A 80 6.37 -13.27 -6.04
C GLU A 80 4.96 -12.95 -6.58
N HIS A 81 4.30 -12.00 -5.92
CA HIS A 81 2.89 -11.73 -6.16
C HIS A 81 2.73 -10.60 -7.17
N ALA A 82 2.20 -10.92 -8.36
CA ALA A 82 1.92 -9.96 -9.41
C ALA A 82 0.46 -9.49 -9.35
N CYS A 83 0.25 -8.19 -9.45
CA CYS A 83 -1.04 -7.53 -9.50
C CYS A 83 -1.07 -6.46 -10.58
N THR A 84 -2.27 -6.12 -11.03
CA THR A 84 -2.49 -5.08 -12.02
C THR A 84 -3.58 -4.14 -11.55
N PHE A 85 -3.30 -2.84 -11.55
CA PHE A 85 -4.27 -1.77 -11.32
C PHE A 85 -4.73 -1.22 -12.67
N PRO A 86 -5.92 -1.58 -13.18
CA PRO A 86 -6.39 -1.15 -14.50
C PRO A 86 -6.69 0.36 -14.59
N ASP A 87 -7.04 0.98 -13.45
CA ASP A 87 -7.43 2.40 -13.37
C ASP A 87 -6.47 3.19 -12.46
N PHE A 88 -5.16 2.98 -12.65
CA PHE A 88 -4.14 3.68 -11.88
C PHE A 88 -4.05 5.15 -12.32
N PRO A 89 -4.27 6.12 -11.40
CA PRO A 89 -4.24 7.54 -11.77
C PRO A 89 -2.82 7.98 -12.16
N SER A 90 -2.67 8.78 -13.21
CA SER A 90 -1.41 9.45 -13.53
C SER A 90 -0.90 10.26 -12.33
N GLY A 91 0.38 10.10 -11.99
CA GLY A 91 0.96 10.72 -10.80
C GLY A 91 0.52 10.08 -9.48
N GLY A 92 -0.20 8.95 -9.50
CA GLY A 92 -0.58 8.22 -8.31
C GLY A 92 0.64 7.63 -7.60
N SER A 93 0.64 7.65 -6.28
CA SER A 93 1.63 6.93 -5.47
C SER A 93 1.07 5.58 -5.02
N LEU A 94 1.97 4.63 -4.77
CA LEU A 94 1.64 3.34 -4.17
C LEU A 94 2.10 3.35 -2.72
N THR A 95 1.25 2.85 -1.84
CA THR A 95 1.57 2.63 -0.43
C THR A 95 1.61 1.13 -0.17
N PHE A 96 2.77 0.64 0.25
CA PHE A 96 3.00 -0.73 0.66
C PHE A 96 3.04 -0.80 2.17
N THR A 97 2.18 -1.60 2.77
CA THR A 97 2.12 -1.79 4.22
C THR A 97 2.36 -3.25 4.54
N VAL A 98 3.38 -3.53 5.35
CA VAL A 98 3.73 -4.89 5.76
C VAL A 98 3.18 -5.12 7.17
N TRP A 99 2.45 -6.22 7.31
CA TRP A 99 1.86 -6.69 8.55
C TRP A 99 2.40 -8.07 8.88
N SER A 100 2.53 -8.39 10.15
CA SER A 100 2.72 -9.75 10.65
C SER A 100 1.38 -10.25 11.14
N LYS A 101 0.79 -11.20 10.44
CA LYS A 101 -0.30 -12.00 11.01
C LYS A 101 0.32 -12.99 12.00
N ALA A 102 -0.45 -13.35 13.01
CA ALA A 102 -0.08 -14.41 13.94
C ALA A 102 -1.38 -15.10 14.36
N VAL A 103 -1.38 -16.43 14.31
CA VAL A 103 -2.59 -17.23 14.56
C VAL A 103 -3.11 -16.96 15.98
N GLY A 104 -4.33 -16.42 16.09
CA GLY A 104 -4.95 -16.10 17.38
C GLY A 104 -4.43 -14.83 18.06
N GLN A 105 -3.62 -14.03 17.38
CA GLN A 105 -3.15 -12.72 17.86
C GLN A 105 -3.62 -11.60 16.92
N LYS A 106 -3.53 -10.36 17.39
CA LYS A 106 -3.81 -9.18 16.57
C LYS A 106 -2.66 -8.98 15.57
N ASP A 107 -3.00 -8.66 14.33
CA ASP A 107 -2.03 -8.32 13.29
C ASP A 107 -1.10 -7.20 13.76
N SER A 108 0.21 -7.44 13.68
CA SER A 108 1.22 -6.48 14.09
C SER A 108 1.72 -5.71 12.88
N TYR A 109 1.65 -4.38 12.94
CA TYR A 109 2.20 -3.52 11.90
C TYR A 109 3.73 -3.58 11.93
N LEU A 110 4.35 -3.97 10.82
CA LEU A 110 5.82 -4.03 10.71
C LEU A 110 6.40 -2.76 10.10
N GLY A 111 5.70 -2.15 9.15
CA GLY A 111 6.15 -0.94 8.49
C GLY A 111 5.33 -0.58 7.25
N GLN A 112 5.59 0.61 6.73
CA GLN A 112 4.95 1.12 5.52
C GLN A 112 5.97 1.86 4.67
N ALA A 113 5.89 1.67 3.37
CA ALA A 113 6.65 2.39 2.37
C ALA A 113 5.70 3.05 1.38
N THR A 114 6.03 4.25 0.92
CA THR A 114 5.30 4.91 -0.16
C THR A 114 6.26 5.12 -1.31
N LEU A 115 5.86 4.64 -2.49
CA LEU A 115 6.59 4.80 -3.74
C LEU A 115 5.82 5.80 -4.61
N GLU A 116 6.45 6.92 -4.94
CA GLU A 116 5.83 7.94 -5.78
C GLU A 116 5.87 7.57 -7.26
N ALA A 117 4.84 7.98 -8.02
CA ALA A 117 4.76 7.77 -9.48
C ALA A 117 6.09 8.05 -10.18
N SER A 118 6.68 9.21 -9.89
CA SER A 118 7.93 9.68 -10.49
C SER A 118 9.09 8.69 -10.42
N LEU A 119 9.08 7.78 -9.43
CA LEU A 119 10.11 6.76 -9.24
C LEU A 119 9.92 5.53 -10.13
N PHE A 120 8.68 5.23 -10.54
CA PHE A 120 8.35 4.03 -11.32
C PHE A 120 7.67 4.31 -12.67
N GLU A 121 7.45 5.58 -13.03
CA GLU A 121 6.91 6.00 -14.33
C GLU A 121 7.70 5.44 -15.52
N LYS A 122 9.01 5.16 -15.34
CA LYS A 122 9.88 4.56 -16.35
C LYS A 122 10.19 3.08 -16.10
N GLY A 123 9.46 2.45 -15.18
CA GLY A 123 9.81 1.16 -14.59
C GLY A 123 10.66 1.32 -13.33
N TYR A 124 10.43 0.44 -12.36
CA TYR A 124 11.17 0.40 -11.10
C TYR A 124 11.45 -1.06 -10.75
N ASP A 125 12.71 -1.35 -10.50
CA ASP A 125 13.20 -2.62 -9.96
C ASP A 125 14.14 -2.27 -8.81
N GLY A 126 13.72 -2.56 -7.58
CA GLY A 126 14.44 -2.14 -6.39
C GLY A 126 13.66 -2.37 -5.10
N GLY A 127 14.38 -2.20 -3.99
CA GLY A 127 13.80 -2.26 -2.65
C GLY A 127 13.37 -0.88 -2.15
N VAL A 128 12.23 -0.83 -1.45
CA VAL A 128 11.77 0.36 -0.74
C VAL A 128 11.93 0.15 0.76
N LEU A 129 12.52 1.13 1.45
CA LEU A 129 12.69 1.06 2.89
C LEU A 129 11.35 1.27 3.61
N LEU A 130 10.99 0.31 4.45
CA LEU A 130 9.82 0.43 5.31
C LEU A 130 10.09 1.49 6.38
N SER A 131 9.24 2.51 6.41
CA SER A 131 9.13 3.39 7.56
C SER A 131 8.47 2.62 8.68
N GLY A 132 9.19 2.46 9.79
CA GLY A 132 8.65 1.85 11.01
C GLY A 132 7.41 2.61 11.54
N PRO A 133 6.74 2.08 12.58
CA PRO A 133 5.58 2.75 13.15
C PRO A 133 5.97 4.18 13.54
N LYS A 134 5.28 5.17 12.94
CA LYS A 134 5.35 6.55 13.41
C LYS A 134 4.91 6.51 14.87
N LYS A 135 5.88 6.60 15.80
CA LYS A 135 5.54 6.99 17.17
C LYS A 135 4.85 8.35 17.00
N GLY A 136 3.54 8.39 17.25
CA GLY A 136 2.87 9.67 17.42
C GLY A 136 3.65 10.52 18.43
N PRO A 137 3.56 11.86 18.39
CA PRO A 137 4.23 12.70 19.36
C PRO A 137 3.90 12.17 20.75
N THR A 138 4.92 11.73 21.46
CA THR A 138 4.84 11.44 22.88
C THR A 138 4.65 12.80 23.53
N SER A 139 3.40 13.10 23.90
CA SER A 139 3.14 14.19 24.83
C SER A 139 3.32 13.70 26.26
#